data_AF-A0A356FVN2-F1
#
_entry.id   AF-A0A356FVN2-F1
#
_cell.length_a   1.000
_cell.length_b   1.000
_cell.length_c   1.000
_cell.angle_alpha   90.00
_cell.angle_beta   90.00
_cell.angle_gamma   90.00
#
_symmetry.space_group_name_H-M   'P 1'
#
loop_
_entity.id
_entity.type
_entity.pdbx_description
1 polymer ?
#
loop_
_entity_poly.entity_id
_entity_poly.type
_entity_poly.pdbx_seq_one_letter_code
_entity_poly.pdbx_strand_id
1 'polypeptide(L)'
;MKLIEFLALKAVKQNEFAAHIGEKTSRVNKYCLGQRIPRPDVMRKIFDATNGAVTPNDFFDLPVNTASDVVSAAAEPAADGGAEGVAAFPADDDTEPSFFDDLKTGVQSQ
;
A
#
# COMPACT_ATOMS: atom_id res chain seq x y z
N MET A 1 2.89 -1.08 -14.53
CA MET A 1 2.14 -1.20 -15.80
C MET A 1 0.81 -0.51 -15.60
N LYS A 2 0.41 0.38 -16.51
CA LYS A 2 -0.91 1.04 -16.37
C LYS A 2 -2.02 0.08 -16.79
N LEU A 3 -3.22 0.25 -16.22
CA LEU A 3 -4.39 -0.56 -16.56
C LEU A 3 -4.69 -0.56 -18.08
N ILE A 4 -4.38 0.55 -18.76
CA ILE A 4 -4.58 0.70 -20.21
C ILE A 4 -3.71 -0.26 -21.02
N GLU A 5 -2.46 -0.45 -20.58
CA GLU A 5 -1.46 -1.27 -21.26
C GLU A 5 -1.79 -2.74 -21.07
N PHE A 6 -2.23 -3.10 -19.86
CA PHE A 6 -2.70 -4.45 -19.56
C PHE A 6 -3.89 -4.85 -20.44
N LEU A 7 -4.87 -3.96 -20.61
CA LEU A 7 -6.02 -4.22 -21.47
C LEU A 7 -5.63 -4.35 -22.95
N ALA A 8 -4.67 -3.54 -23.42
CA ALA A 8 -4.15 -3.64 -24.77
C ALA A 8 -3.41 -4.97 -25.01
N LEU A 9 -2.56 -5.39 -24.06
CA LEU A 9 -1.78 -6.63 -24.15
C LEU A 9 -2.64 -7.89 -24.09
N LYS A 10 -3.68 -7.89 -23.26
CA LYS A 10 -4.62 -9.01 -23.18
C LYS A 10 -5.70 -8.97 -24.28
N ALA A 11 -5.73 -7.93 -25.11
CA ALA A 11 -6.79 -7.66 -26.09
C ALA A 11 -8.21 -7.66 -25.48
N VAL A 12 -8.32 -7.36 -24.18
CA VAL A 12 -9.60 -7.35 -23.45
C VAL A 12 -10.20 -5.96 -23.57
N LYS A 13 -11.47 -5.90 -23.99
CA LYS A 13 -12.19 -4.63 -24.05
C LYS A 13 -12.50 -4.13 -22.65
N GLN A 14 -12.42 -2.82 -22.45
CA GLN A 14 -12.77 -2.16 -21.18
C GLN A 14 -14.18 -2.52 -20.70
N ASN A 15 -15.11 -2.77 -21.63
CA ASN A 15 -16.48 -3.19 -21.30
C ASN A 15 -16.55 -4.59 -20.69
N GLU A 16 -15.76 -5.51 -21.22
CA GLU A 16 -15.69 -6.89 -20.74
C GLU A 16 -15.01 -6.95 -19.37
N PHE A 17 -13.92 -6.19 -19.20
CA PHE A 17 -13.25 -6.04 -17.91
C PHE A 17 -14.15 -5.39 -16.85
N ALA A 18 -14.93 -4.38 -17.23
CA ALA A 18 -15.91 -3.74 -16.35
C ALA A 18 -16.98 -4.74 -15.90
N ALA A 19 -17.52 -5.54 -16.83
CA ALA A 19 -18.48 -6.60 -16.52
C ALA A 19 -17.88 -7.66 -15.57
N HIS A 20 -16.62 -8.05 -15.79
CA HIS A 20 -15.93 -9.03 -14.95
C HIS A 20 -15.74 -8.58 -13.50
N ILE A 21 -15.49 -7.29 -13.29
CA ILE A 21 -15.30 -6.70 -11.95
C ILE A 21 -16.64 -6.28 -11.31
N GLY A 22 -17.72 -6.23 -12.10
CA GLY A 22 -19.02 -5.72 -11.69
C GLY A 22 -19.04 -4.20 -11.53
N GLU A 23 -18.26 -3.50 -12.34
CA GLU A 23 -18.18 -2.03 -12.35
C GLU A 23 -18.66 -1.44 -13.68
N LYS A 24 -18.95 -0.14 -13.69
CA LYS A 24 -19.38 0.55 -14.92
C LYS A 24 -18.19 0.83 -15.85
N THR A 25 -18.40 0.68 -17.15
CA THR A 25 -17.38 0.96 -18.18
C THR A 25 -16.83 2.38 -18.09
N SER A 26 -17.68 3.37 -17.80
CA SER A 26 -17.25 4.76 -17.60
C SER A 26 -16.36 4.94 -16.36
N ARG A 27 -16.51 4.11 -15.32
CA ARG A 27 -15.63 4.16 -14.14
C ARG A 27 -14.28 3.54 -14.47
N VAL A 28 -14.27 2.40 -15.15
CA VAL A 28 -13.02 1.77 -15.64
C VAL A 28 -12.25 2.72 -16.54
N ASN A 29 -12.91 3.44 -17.45
CA ASN A 29 -12.25 4.43 -18.29
C ASN A 29 -11.60 5.58 -17.47
N LYS A 30 -12.27 6.04 -16.40
CA LYS A 30 -11.67 7.04 -15.48
C LYS A 30 -10.48 6.49 -14.71
N TYR A 31 -10.49 5.20 -14.36
CA TYR A 31 -9.35 4.52 -13.72
C TYR A 31 -8.17 4.39 -14.68
N CYS A 32 -8.44 4.04 -15.94
CA CYS A 32 -7.46 4.00 -17.03
C CYS A 32 -6.75 5.35 -17.23
N LEU A 33 -7.52 6.44 -17.20
CA LEU A 33 -7.00 7.80 -17.39
C LEU A 33 -6.34 8.39 -16.12
N GLY A 34 -6.33 7.67 -14.99
CA GLY A 34 -5.82 8.19 -13.71
C GLY A 34 -6.65 9.34 -13.11
N GLN A 35 -7.81 9.66 -13.70
CA GLN A 35 -8.69 10.75 -13.24
C GLN A 35 -9.42 10.43 -11.93
N ARG A 36 -9.49 9.14 -11.57
CA ARG A 36 -10.16 8.68 -10.35
C ARG A 36 -9.41 7.49 -9.77
N ILE A 37 -9.29 7.48 -8.45
CA ILE A 37 -8.74 6.33 -7.73
C ILE A 37 -9.89 5.35 -7.41
N PRO A 38 -9.77 4.05 -7.76
CA PRO A 38 -10.78 3.05 -7.44
C PRO A 38 -10.87 2.85 -5.92
N ARG A 39 -12.07 2.44 -5.45
CA ARG A 39 -12.24 2.08 -4.04
C ARG A 39 -11.43 0.82 -3.69
N PRO A 40 -11.07 0.61 -2.41
CA PRO A 40 -10.30 -0.56 -1.98
C PRO A 40 -10.90 -1.89 -2.46
N ASP A 41 -12.23 -2.01 -2.46
CA ASP A 41 -12.93 -3.21 -2.93
C ASP A 41 -12.75 -3.47 -4.43
N VAL A 42 -12.83 -2.40 -5.23
CA VAL A 42 -12.62 -2.48 -6.68
C VAL A 42 -11.15 -2.74 -6.99
N MET A 43 -10.26 -2.15 -6.21
CA MET A 43 -8.82 -2.32 -6.34
C MET A 43 -8.38 -3.76 -6.10
N ARG A 44 -8.94 -4.44 -5.08
CA ARG A 44 -8.75 -5.89 -4.88
C ARG A 44 -9.22 -6.71 -6.09
N LYS A 45 -10.43 -6.44 -6.57
CA LYS A 45 -10.95 -7.15 -7.75
C LYS A 45 -10.10 -6.95 -9.01
N ILE A 46 -9.57 -5.74 -9.22
CA ILE A 46 -8.65 -5.47 -10.33
C ILE A 46 -7.36 -6.26 -10.13
N PHE A 47 -6.79 -6.27 -8.93
CA PHE A 47 -5.58 -7.02 -8.62
C PHE A 47 -5.76 -8.52 -8.90
N ASP A 48 -6.88 -9.10 -8.44
CA ASP A 48 -7.21 -10.50 -8.66
C ASP A 48 -7.47 -10.80 -10.15
N ALA A 49 -8.26 -9.97 -10.84
CA ALA A 49 -8.58 -10.15 -12.26
C ALA A 49 -7.37 -9.96 -13.19
N THR A 50 -6.39 -9.15 -12.77
CA THR A 50 -5.14 -8.93 -13.51
C THR A 50 -4.01 -9.85 -13.04
N ASN A 51 -4.28 -10.72 -12.06
CA ASN A 51 -3.32 -11.65 -11.48
C ASN A 51 -2.03 -10.96 -10.98
N GLY A 52 -2.18 -9.77 -10.42
CA GLY A 52 -1.09 -8.93 -9.92
C GLY A 52 -0.34 -8.11 -10.98
N ALA A 53 -0.76 -8.13 -12.25
CA ALA A 53 -0.11 -7.33 -13.30
C ALA A 53 -0.38 -5.83 -13.17
N VAL A 54 -1.52 -5.44 -12.58
CA VAL A 54 -1.84 -4.06 -12.24
C VAL A 54 -1.93 -3.93 -10.73
N THR A 55 -1.05 -3.12 -10.16
CA THR A 55 -0.98 -2.93 -8.71
C THR A 55 -1.73 -1.67 -8.28
N PRO A 56 -2.18 -1.60 -7.02
CA PRO A 56 -2.68 -0.36 -6.41
C PRO A 56 -1.81 0.86 -6.68
N ASN A 57 -0.48 0.67 -6.63
CA ASN A 57 0.49 1.74 -6.79
C ASN A 57 0.44 2.37 -8.20
N ASP A 58 0.08 1.61 -9.23
CA ASP A 58 -0.05 2.11 -10.61
C ASP A 58 -1.20 3.12 -10.78
N PHE A 59 -2.15 3.17 -9.83
CA PHE A 59 -3.27 4.13 -9.84
C PHE A 59 -2.94 5.46 -9.16
N PHE A 60 -1.88 5.51 -8.36
CA PHE A 60 -1.42 6.74 -7.77
C PHE A 60 -0.36 7.33 -8.70
N ASP A 61 -0.67 8.47 -9.33
CA ASP A 61 0.33 9.28 -10.03
C ASP A 61 1.21 9.98 -8.99
N LEU A 62 1.90 9.17 -8.18
CA LEU A 62 2.84 9.65 -7.19
C LEU A 62 3.94 10.37 -7.97
N PRO A 63 4.18 11.67 -7.72
CA PRO A 63 5.39 12.29 -8.22
C PRO A 63 6.55 11.46 -7.68
N VAL A 64 7.45 11.00 -8.55
CA VAL A 64 8.76 10.51 -8.12
C VAL A 64 9.33 11.64 -7.29
N ASN A 65 9.44 11.41 -5.99
CA ASN A 65 10.11 12.34 -5.11
C ASN A 65 11.58 12.27 -5.52
N THR A 66 12.01 13.17 -6.40
CA THR A 66 13.41 13.47 -6.72
C THR A 66 14.08 14.13 -5.51
N ALA A 67 13.98 13.48 -4.34
CA ALA A 67 14.60 13.90 -3.08
C ALA A 67 15.89 13.10 -2.80
N SER A 68 16.65 12.79 -3.86
CA SER A 68 18.01 12.24 -3.71
C SER A 68 18.97 12.72 -4.80
N ASP A 69 18.78 13.94 -5.33
CA ASP A 69 19.77 14.55 -6.22
C ASP A 69 20.13 16.01 -5.81
N VAL A 70 20.22 16.28 -4.50
CA VAL A 70 20.90 17.48 -3.98
C VAL A 70 21.84 17.12 -2.83
N VAL A 71 22.76 16.19 -3.07
CA VAL A 71 24.00 16.08 -2.27
C VAL A 71 25.18 16.54 -3.11
N SER A 72 25.24 17.84 -3.40
CA SER A 72 26.48 18.56 -3.73
C SER A 72 26.22 20.06 -3.84
N ALA A 73 26.37 20.78 -2.72
CA ALA A 73 27.19 22.01 -2.61
C ALA A 73 26.85 22.83 -1.35
N ALA A 74 27.84 22.86 -0.44
CA ALA A 74 28.20 23.94 0.47
C ALA A 74 27.30 24.31 1.65
N ALA A 75 27.59 23.71 2.81
CA ALA A 75 27.51 24.39 4.10
C ALA A 75 28.55 23.81 5.06
N GLU A 76 29.70 24.48 5.18
CA GLU A 76 30.58 24.40 6.35
C GLU A 76 30.51 25.77 7.09
N PRO A 77 30.99 25.94 8.34
CA PRO A 77 30.84 25.15 9.56
C PRO A 77 30.47 26.02 10.80
N ALA A 78 30.28 25.35 11.96
CA ALA A 78 30.45 25.84 13.35
C ALA A 78 29.34 26.63 14.09
N ALA A 79 28.79 26.00 15.15
CA ALA A 79 28.59 26.50 16.53
C ALA A 79 27.76 25.43 17.29
N ASP A 80 28.33 24.57 18.12
CA ASP A 80 28.73 24.74 19.53
C ASP A 80 27.57 24.96 20.54
N GLY A 81 27.57 24.12 21.59
CA GLY A 81 26.69 24.12 22.77
C GLY A 81 25.46 23.21 22.63
N GLY A 82 25.19 22.21 23.46
CA GLY A 82 25.72 21.79 24.76
C GLY A 82 24.58 21.18 25.58
N ALA A 83 24.90 20.15 26.38
CA ALA A 83 24.12 19.53 27.46
C ALA A 83 22.87 18.70 27.04
N GLU A 84 22.95 17.37 27.03
CA GLU A 84 22.86 16.45 28.19
C GLU A 84 21.47 16.36 28.83
N GLY A 85 20.84 15.21 28.62
CA GLY A 85 19.55 14.82 29.20
C GLY A 85 19.35 13.32 29.09
N VAL A 86 20.25 12.56 29.74
CA VAL A 86 20.13 11.12 29.94
C VAL A 86 18.95 10.82 30.87
N ALA A 87 17.75 10.68 30.33
CA ALA A 87 16.67 10.01 31.04
C ALA A 87 16.81 8.51 30.79
N ALA A 88 17.48 7.87 31.73
CA ALA A 88 17.52 6.44 31.92
C ALA A 88 16.11 5.84 31.80
N PHE A 89 15.90 4.96 30.84
CA PHE A 89 14.89 3.93 30.96
C PHE A 89 15.50 2.83 31.82
N PRO A 90 15.04 2.64 33.07
CA PRO A 90 15.49 1.52 33.88
C PRO A 90 15.12 0.22 33.16
N ALA A 91 16.10 -0.67 33.13
CA ALA A 91 15.92 -2.06 32.81
C ALA A 91 15.15 -2.74 33.94
N ASP A 92 13.91 -3.12 33.66
CA ASP A 92 13.21 -4.23 34.31
C ASP A 92 12.85 -5.15 33.11
N ASP A 93 13.66 -6.13 32.73
CA ASP A 93 13.89 -7.42 33.42
C ASP A 93 12.72 -7.87 34.28
N ASP A 94 11.61 -8.22 33.60
CA ASP A 94 10.73 -9.28 34.07
C ASP A 94 10.48 -10.23 32.90
N THR A 95 11.40 -11.18 32.79
CA THR A 95 11.09 -12.51 32.26
C THR A 95 10.05 -13.12 33.18
N GLU A 96 8.93 -13.59 32.64
CA GLU A 96 8.27 -14.86 33.01
C GLU A 96 7.03 -15.05 32.10
N PRO A 97 6.53 -16.29 31.92
CA PRO A 97 6.13 -16.82 30.63
C PRO A 97 4.62 -17.07 30.55
N SER A 98 4.17 -17.46 29.35
CA SER A 98 2.93 -18.22 29.03
C SER A 98 1.99 -18.52 30.21
N PHE A 99 0.83 -17.84 30.28
CA PHE A 99 -0.15 -18.10 31.34
C PHE A 99 -1.54 -18.64 30.90
N PHE A 100 -2.04 -18.50 29.67
CA PHE A 100 -3.38 -19.05 29.34
C PHE A 100 -3.43 -19.50 27.87
N ASP A 101 -2.96 -20.70 27.54
CA ASP A 101 -3.78 -21.92 27.45
C ASP A 101 -4.94 -22.01 28.46
N ASP A 102 -6.16 -21.68 28.01
CA ASP A 102 -7.38 -22.28 28.56
C ASP A 102 -8.47 -22.33 27.48
N LEU A 103 -8.47 -23.45 26.77
CA LEU A 103 -9.62 -24.32 26.63
C LEU A 103 -11.01 -23.71 26.94
N LYS A 104 -11.70 -23.23 25.91
CA LYS A 104 -13.14 -23.53 25.79
C LYS A 104 -13.51 -23.95 24.38
N THR A 105 -13.22 -25.22 24.14
CA THR A 105 -14.14 -26.16 23.48
C THR A 105 -15.60 -25.75 23.76
N GLY A 106 -16.31 -25.43 22.69
CA GLY A 106 -17.73 -25.10 22.69
C GLY A 106 -18.40 -25.55 21.41
N VAL A 107 -18.09 -26.77 20.95
CA VAL A 107 -19.04 -27.59 20.21
C VAL A 107 -20.28 -27.72 21.08
N GLN A 108 -21.41 -27.21 20.62
CA GLN A 108 -22.71 -27.84 20.86
C GLN A 108 -23.54 -27.76 19.59
N SER A 109 -23.50 -28.87 18.84
CA SER A 109 -24.65 -29.39 18.12
C SER A 109 -25.66 -29.89 19.16
N GLN A 110 -26.91 -29.45 19.05
CA GLN A 110 -28.09 -30.26 18.74
C GLN A 110 -29.27 -29.32 18.43
#